data_AF-A0AA91A3P9-F1
#
_entry.id   AF-A0AA91A3P9-F1
#
_cell.length_a   1.000
_cell.length_b   1.000
_cell.length_c   1.000
_cell.angle_alpha   90.00
_cell.angle_beta   90.00
_cell.angle_gamma   90.00
#
_symmetry.space_group_name_H-M   'P 1'
#
loop_
_entity.id
_entity.type
_entity.pdbx_description
1 polymer ?
#
loop_
_entity_poly.entity_id
_entity_poly.type
_entity_poly.pdbx_seq_one_letter_code
_entity_poly.pdbx_strand_id
1 'polypeptide(L)'
;MLKQQKIFFDFLRFCIGSAKEIPGSLKEVDWKELYAIAKKQALLGVLFYGIQRLPKELAPKQKLLMQWMVMAEMIRKQNIKLF
;
A
#
# COMPACT_ATOMS: atom_id res chain seq x y z
N MET A 1 1.22 -7.55 15.56
CA MET A 1 -0.12 -7.75 14.96
C MET A 1 -1.05 -6.54 15.10
N LEU A 2 -1.54 -6.17 16.30
CA LEU A 2 -2.52 -5.07 16.45
C LEU A 2 -2.01 -3.70 15.94
N LYS A 3 -0.73 -3.40 16.17
CA LYS A 3 -0.11 -2.14 15.73
C LYS A 3 -0.08 -2.00 14.20
N GLN A 4 0.41 -3.01 13.48
CA GLN A 4 0.48 -2.98 12.02
C GLN A 4 -0.91 -3.03 11.37
N GLN A 5 -1.90 -3.68 12.01
CA GLN A 5 -3.29 -3.60 11.57
C GLN A 5 -3.84 -2.17 11.66
N LYS A 6 -3.54 -1.43 12.73
CA LYS A 6 -3.93 -0.02 12.83
C LYS A 6 -3.27 0.82 11.73
N ILE A 7 -1.96 0.66 11.53
CA ILE A 7 -1.22 1.34 10.45
C ILE A 7 -1.82 1.02 9.08
N PHE A 8 -2.19 -0.24 8.84
CA PHE A 8 -2.87 -0.67 7.63
C PHE A 8 -4.18 0.08 7.40
N PHE A 9 -5.05 0.17 8.41
CA PHE A 9 -6.32 0.90 8.28
C PHE A 9 -6.12 2.40 8.08
N ASP A 10 -5.20 3.02 8.81
CA ASP A 10 -4.87 4.44 8.64
C ASP A 10 -4.35 4.71 7.23
N PHE A 11 -3.43 3.87 6.74
CA PHE A 11 -2.89 3.99 5.40
C PHE A 11 -3.96 3.72 4.32
N LEU A 12 -4.82 2.73 4.50
CA LEU A 12 -5.92 2.44 3.58
C LEU A 12 -6.85 3.66 3.45
N ARG A 13 -7.22 4.33 4.55
CA ARG A 13 -8.02 5.56 4.52
C ARG A 13 -7.35 6.66 3.69
N PHE A 14 -6.04 6.82 3.81
CA PHE A 14 -5.27 7.74 2.97
C PHE A 14 -5.31 7.33 1.49
N CYS A 15 -5.09 6.03 1.20
CA CYS A 15 -5.08 5.50 -0.17
C CYS A 15 -6.39 5.75 -0.92
N ILE A 16 -7.54 5.59 -0.24
CA ILE A 16 -8.88 5.80 -0.82
C ILE A 16 -9.37 7.26 -0.74
N GLY A 17 -8.54 8.18 -0.25
CA GLY A 17 -8.89 9.60 -0.14
C GLY A 17 -9.83 9.97 1.01
N SER A 18 -10.13 9.04 1.92
CA SER A 18 -10.91 9.31 3.13
C SER A 18 -10.12 10.16 4.14
N ALA A 19 -8.79 10.05 4.15
CA ALA A 19 -7.89 10.94 4.88
C ALA A 19 -7.05 11.75 3.89
N LYS A 20 -7.05 13.07 4.03
CA LYS A 20 -6.30 13.99 3.14
C LYS A 20 -4.80 14.02 3.45
N GLU A 21 -4.44 13.81 4.71
CA GLU A 21 -3.06 13.88 5.20
C GLU A 21 -2.42 12.50 5.30
N ILE A 22 -1.10 12.48 5.16
CA ILE A 22 -0.31 11.26 5.35
C ILE A 22 -0.38 10.86 6.83
N PRO A 23 -0.83 9.64 7.17
CA PRO A 23 -1.00 9.25 8.55
C PRO A 23 0.34 9.16 9.28
N GLY A 24 0.46 9.82 10.43
CA GLY A 24 1.69 9.82 11.22
C GLY A 24 2.12 8.43 11.70
N SER A 25 1.20 7.47 11.74
CA SER A 25 1.46 6.06 12.06
C SER A 25 2.36 5.35 11.04
N LEU A 26 2.51 5.89 9.82
CA LEU A 26 3.46 5.37 8.82
C LEU A 26 4.91 5.47 9.24
N LYS A 27 5.27 6.33 10.20
CA LYS A 27 6.66 6.41 10.71
C LYS A 27 7.15 5.10 11.32
N GLU A 28 6.23 4.24 11.74
CA GLU A 28 6.52 2.97 12.43
C GLU A 28 6.07 1.75 11.60
N VAL A 29 5.83 1.95 10.31
CA VAL A 29 5.34 0.90 9.42
C VAL A 29 6.41 -0.17 9.18
N ASP A 30 6.01 -1.43 9.29
CA ASP A 30 6.75 -2.52 8.66
C ASP A 30 6.14 -2.76 7.29
N TRP A 31 6.80 -2.25 6.25
CA TRP A 31 6.32 -2.39 4.88
C TRP A 31 6.17 -3.84 4.42
N LYS A 32 6.92 -4.80 4.99
CA LYS A 32 6.76 -6.23 4.64
C LYS A 32 5.50 -6.80 5.28
N GLU A 33 5.23 -6.49 6.54
CA GLU A 33 3.98 -6.90 7.20
C GLU A 33 2.77 -6.23 6.52
N LEU A 34 2.89 -4.95 6.16
CA LEU A 34 1.86 -4.22 5.43
C LEU A 34 1.56 -4.86 4.06
N TYR A 35 2.60 -5.26 3.32
CA TYR A 35 2.43 -5.99 2.05
C TYR A 35 1.69 -7.31 2.26
N ALA A 36 2.04 -8.07 3.31
CA ALA A 36 1.38 -9.34 3.61
C ALA A 36 -0.11 -9.15 3.94
N ILE A 37 -0.44 -8.13 4.75
CA ILE A 37 -1.83 -7.77 5.07
C ILE A 37 -2.56 -7.35 3.79
N ALA A 38 -2.00 -6.45 3.00
CA ALA A 38 -2.60 -5.95 1.77
C ALA A 38 -2.86 -7.08 0.76
N LYS A 39 -1.91 -8.02 0.62
CA LYS A 39 -2.07 -9.21 -0.23
C LYS A 39 -3.22 -10.10 0.27
N LYS A 40 -3.28 -10.36 1.59
CA LYS A 40 -4.36 -11.17 2.19
C LYS A 40 -5.75 -10.55 1.97
N GLN A 41 -5.84 -9.22 1.94
CA GLN A 41 -7.08 -8.48 1.75
C GLN A 41 -7.37 -8.13 0.27
N ALA A 42 -6.55 -8.60 -0.69
CA ALA A 42 -6.65 -8.25 -2.11
C ALA A 42 -6.57 -6.74 -2.41
N LEU A 43 -5.86 -5.97 -1.58
CA LEU A 43 -5.77 -4.50 -1.66
C LEU A 43 -4.40 -4.00 -2.15
N LEU A 44 -3.62 -4.85 -2.82
CA LEU A 44 -2.27 -4.46 -3.29
C LEU A 44 -2.28 -3.27 -4.26
N GLY A 45 -3.21 -3.25 -5.23
CA GLY A 45 -3.32 -2.13 -6.17
C GLY A 45 -3.74 -0.82 -5.50
N VAL A 46 -4.70 -0.89 -4.56
CA VAL A 46 -5.19 0.27 -3.80
C VAL A 46 -4.08 0.88 -2.95
N LEU A 47 -3.34 0.05 -2.20
CA LEU A 47 -2.26 0.54 -1.38
C LEU A 47 -1.06 1.02 -2.21
N PHE A 48 -0.78 0.39 -3.36
CA PHE A 48 0.26 0.87 -4.26
C PHE A 48 -0.03 2.29 -4.77
N TYR A 49 -1.28 2.60 -5.11
CA TYR A 49 -1.69 3.96 -5.45
C TYR A 49 -1.40 4.97 -4.32
N GLY A 50 -1.63 4.59 -3.06
CA GLY A 50 -1.22 5.40 -1.92
C GLY A 50 0.29 5.55 -1.78
N ILE A 51 1.07 4.48 -2.00
CA ILE A 51 2.53 4.51 -1.96
C ILE A 51 3.09 5.52 -2.99
N GLN A 52 2.51 5.58 -4.19
CA GLN A 52 2.93 6.53 -5.24
C GLN A 52 2.76 8.00 -4.83
N ARG A 53 1.92 8.29 -3.83
CA ARG A 53 1.64 9.65 -3.32
C ARG A 53 2.49 10.00 -2.09
N LEU A 54 3.33 9.09 -1.61
CA LEU A 54 4.20 9.34 -0.47
C LEU A 54 5.50 10.06 -0.88
N PRO A 55 6.05 10.91 0.01
CA PRO A 55 7.44 11.31 -0.06
C PRO A 55 8.39 10.11 -0.02
N LYS A 56 9.57 10.24 -0.63
CA LYS A 56 10.54 9.15 -0.76
C LYS A 56 11.00 8.59 0.59
N GLU A 57 11.02 9.44 1.61
CA GLU A 57 11.50 9.12 2.96
C GLU A 57 10.55 8.18 3.71
N LEU A 58 9.26 8.19 3.33
CA LEU A 58 8.23 7.34 3.94
C LEU A 58 7.96 6.08 3.13
N ALA A 59 8.33 6.05 1.85
CA ALA A 59 8.09 4.93 0.94
C ALA A 59 8.90 3.66 1.32
N PRO A 60 8.43 2.46 0.91
CA PRO A 60 9.19 1.23 1.09
C PRO A 60 10.52 1.28 0.33
N LYS A 61 11.52 0.52 0.83
CA LYS A 61 12.81 0.35 0.13
C LYS A 61 12.62 -0.19 -1.29
N GLN A 62 13.51 0.20 -2.19
CA GLN A 62 13.43 -0.05 -3.64
C GLN A 62 13.03 -1.49 -4.01
N LYS A 63 13.67 -2.51 -3.41
CA LYS A 63 13.36 -3.92 -3.69
C LYS A 63 11.89 -4.27 -3.44
N LEU A 64 11.35 -3.79 -2.31
CA LEU A 64 9.95 -4.03 -1.96
C LEU A 64 9.00 -3.15 -2.79
N LEU A 65 9.38 -1.91 -3.08
CA LEU A 65 8.61 -1.04 -3.97
C LEU A 65 8.45 -1.66 -5.38
N MET A 66 9.51 -2.26 -5.93
CA MET A 66 9.45 -2.98 -7.20
C MET A 66 8.48 -4.17 -7.13
N GLN A 67 8.46 -4.90 -6.01
CA GLN A 67 7.51 -5.99 -5.81
C GLN A 67 6.06 -5.49 -5.80
N TRP A 68 5.77 -4.36 -5.14
CA TRP A 68 4.46 -3.71 -5.21
C TRP A 68 4.08 -3.33 -6.65
N MET A 69 4.99 -2.69 -7.37
CA MET A 69 4.76 -2.25 -8.75
C MET A 69 4.45 -3.42 -9.68
N VAL A 70 5.21 -4.52 -9.60
CA VAL A 70 4.99 -5.72 -10.42
C VAL A 70 3.62 -6.32 -10.15
N MET A 71 3.23 -6.45 -8.87
CA MET A 71 1.90 -6.98 -8.52
C MET A 71 0.76 -6.07 -8.98
N ALA A 72 0.88 -4.76 -8.77
CA ALA A 72 -0.13 -3.80 -9.19
C ALA A 72 -0.30 -3.81 -10.72
N GLU A 73 0.79 -3.91 -11.47
CA GLU A 73 0.76 -4.00 -12.93
C GLU A 73 0.13 -5.31 -13.43
N MET A 74 0.40 -6.44 -12.76
CA MET A 74 -0.28 -7.70 -13.07
C MET A 74 -1.79 -7.61 -12.83
N ILE A 75 -2.23 -7.00 -11.72
CA ILE A 75 -3.65 -6.75 -11.42
C ILE A 75 -4.25 -5.86 -12.51
N ARG A 76 -3.58 -4.76 -12.88
CA ARG A 76 -4.05 -3.82 -13.93
C ARG A 76 -4.24 -4.53 -15.27
N LYS A 77 -3.25 -5.33 -15.70
CA LYS A 77 -3.34 -6.12 -16.95
C LYS A 77 -4.49 -7.10 -16.92
N GLN A 78 -4.74 -7.74 -15.78
CA GLN A 78 -5.87 -8.67 -15.65
C GLN A 78 -7.22 -7.94 -15.71
N ASN A 79 -7.32 -6.76 -15.08
CA ASN A 79 -8.54 -5.95 -15.15
C ASN A 79 -8.87 -5.54 -16.60
N ILE A 80 -7.88 -5.11 -17.40
CA ILE A 80 -8.08 -4.74 -18.81
C ILE A 80 -8.50 -5.93 -19.69
N LYS A 81 -8.13 -7.16 -19.31
CA LYS A 81 -8.60 -8.35 -20.03
C LYS A 81 -10.05 -8.69 -19.70
N LEU A 82 -10.54 -8.27 -18.54
CA LEU A 82 -11.87 -8.60 -18.04
C LEU A 82 -12.90 -7.50 -18.31
N PHE A 83 -12.45 -6.24 -18.48
CA PHE A 83 -13.26 -5.05 -18.69
C PHE A 83 -12.67 -4.19 -19.81
#